data_AF-A0A453FV29-F1
#
_entry.id   AF-A0A453FV29-F1
#
_cell.length_a   1.000
_cell.length_b   1.000
_cell.length_c   1.000
_cell.angle_alpha   90.00
_cell.angle_beta   90.00
_cell.angle_gamma   90.00
#
_symmetry.space_group_name_H-M   'P 1'
#
loop_
_entity.id
_entity.type
_entity.pdbx_description
1 polymer ?
#
loop_
_entity_poly.entity_id
_entity_poly.type
_entity_poly.pdbx_seq_one_letter_code
_entity_poly.pdbx_strand_id
1 'polypeptide(L)'
;MQILSNSVYKSVEHRVIVNAKEERISLALFYNPKGDVPIAPAAELVRPDRPSLYPPMTFDEYRVYIRKNGPRGKAQLEGFKGQAVPGTGNK
;
A
#
# COMPACT_ATOMS: atom_id res chain seq x y z
N MET A 1 3.65 -1.65 -5.09
CA MET A 1 4.30 -0.78 -6.11
C MET A 1 4.12 0.71 -5.83
N GLN A 2 2.92 1.23 -5.56
CA GLN A 2 2.72 2.69 -5.40
C GLN A 2 3.68 3.35 -4.39
N ILE A 3 3.86 2.76 -3.21
CA ILE A 3 4.82 3.23 -2.18
C ILE A 3 6.25 3.24 -2.74
N LEU A 4 6.75 2.10 -3.23
CA LEU A 4 8.10 1.95 -3.78
C LEU A 4 8.38 2.94 -4.93
N SER A 5 7.38 3.17 -5.77
CA SER A 5 7.49 4.06 -6.94
C SER A 5 7.35 5.55 -6.61
N ASN A 6 7.22 5.92 -5.34
CA ASN A 6 6.91 7.29 -4.90
C ASN A 6 5.71 7.90 -5.66
N SER A 7 4.61 7.14 -5.80
CA SER A 7 3.41 7.49 -6.58
C SER A 7 3.55 7.59 -8.10
N VAL A 8 4.69 7.23 -8.70
CA VAL A 8 4.82 7.16 -10.17
C VAL A 8 3.87 6.11 -10.74
N TYR A 9 3.76 4.95 -10.09
CA TYR A 9 2.74 3.96 -10.40
C TYR A 9 1.57 4.05 -9.41
N LYS A 10 0.35 4.07 -9.94
CA LYS A 10 -0.87 4.15 -9.12
C LYS A 10 -1.43 2.76 -8.86
N SER A 11 -1.70 2.46 -7.59
CA SER A 11 -2.52 1.33 -7.19
C SER A 11 -3.98 1.62 -7.56
N VAL A 12 -4.56 0.77 -8.40
CA VAL A 12 -5.91 0.96 -8.92
C VAL A 12 -6.92 0.16 -8.11
N GLU A 13 -8.06 0.79 -7.82
CA GLU A 13 -9.19 0.11 -7.23
C GLU A 13 -9.89 -0.72 -8.30
N HIS A 14 -10.21 -1.96 -7.96
CA HIS A 14 -10.94 -2.88 -8.82
C HIS A 14 -12.03 -3.56 -8.00
N ARG A 15 -13.15 -3.88 -8.65
CA ARG A 15 -14.27 -4.60 -8.06
C ARG A 15 -14.77 -5.66 -9.03
N VAL A 16 -15.32 -6.74 -8.50
CA VAL A 16 -16.01 -7.77 -9.27
C VAL A 16 -17.50 -7.55 -9.13
N ILE A 17 -18.23 -7.63 -10.24
CA ILE A 17 -19.69 -7.54 -10.27
C ILE A 17 -20.25 -8.94 -10.47
N VAL A 18 -21.23 -9.31 -9.64
CA VAL A 18 -21.94 -10.59 -9.76
C VAL A 18 -22.98 -10.52 -10.88
N ASN A 19 -23.27 -11.65 -11.50
CA ASN A 19 -24.37 -11.77 -12.46
C ASN A 19 -25.17 -13.04 -12.13
N ALA A 20 -26.47 -13.05 -12.48
CA ALA A 20 -27.37 -14.17 -12.19
C ALA A 20 -27.44 -15.22 -13.30
N LYS A 21 -26.76 -14.98 -14.44
CA LYS A 21 -26.89 -15.81 -15.64
C LYS A 21 -25.87 -16.93 -15.68
N GLU A 22 -24.62 -16.63 -15.31
CA GLU A 22 -23.49 -17.54 -15.48
C GLU A 22 -22.51 -17.42 -14.32
N GLU A 23 -21.92 -18.55 -13.94
CA GLU A 23 -20.84 -18.60 -12.97
C GLU A 23 -19.55 -17.99 -13.52
N ARG A 24 -18.78 -17.35 -12.65
CA ARG A 24 -17.45 -16.80 -12.99
C ARG A 24 -16.42 -17.28 -11.99
N ILE A 25 -15.45 -18.06 -12.47
CA ILE A 25 -14.31 -18.54 -11.68
C ILE A 25 -13.07 -17.76 -12.10
N SER A 26 -12.29 -17.29 -11.14
CA SER A 26 -10.99 -16.64 -11.39
C SER A 26 -9.99 -16.96 -10.28
N LEU A 27 -8.73 -17.17 -10.65
CA LEU A 27 -7.62 -17.35 -9.71
C LEU A 27 -6.79 -16.07 -9.64
N ALA A 28 -6.59 -15.53 -8.44
CA ALA A 28 -5.73 -14.38 -8.20
C ALA A 28 -4.44 -14.81 -7.48
N LEU A 29 -3.29 -14.43 -8.04
CA LEU A 29 -1.97 -14.63 -7.42
C LEU A 29 -1.38 -13.26 -7.07
N PHE A 30 -0.87 -13.13 -5.84
CA PHE A 30 -0.31 -11.88 -5.33
C PHE A 30 1.17 -12.05 -5.01
N TYR A 31 2.03 -11.28 -5.67
CA TYR A 31 3.45 -11.20 -5.38
C TYR A 31 3.70 -10.06 -4.40
N ASN A 32 4.13 -10.42 -3.19
CA ASN A 32 4.30 -9.48 -2.09
C ASN A 32 5.70 -9.61 -1.47
N PRO A 33 6.25 -8.53 -0.87
CA PRO A 33 7.44 -8.62 -0.04
C PRO A 33 7.26 -9.58 1.14
N LYS A 34 8.38 -10.04 1.70
CA LYS A 34 8.38 -10.73 3.00
C LYS A 34 7.94 -9.75 4.10
N GLY A 35 7.26 -10.24 5.13
CA GLY A 35 6.56 -9.41 6.13
C GLY A 35 7.46 -8.41 6.87
N ASP A 36 8.66 -8.85 7.24
CA ASP A 36 9.68 -8.07 7.97
C ASP A 36 10.50 -7.13 7.07
N VAL A 37 10.28 -7.16 5.75
CA VAL A 37 11.02 -6.32 4.82
C VAL A 37 10.47 -4.88 4.87
N PRO A 38 11.34 -3.88 5.08
CA PRO A 38 10.97 -2.47 4.96
C PRO A 38 10.49 -2.13 3.55
N ILE A 39 9.42 -1.37 3.46
CA ILE A 39 8.91 -0.74 2.25
C ILE A 39 8.95 0.78 2.43
N ALA A 40 9.53 1.46 1.44
CA ALA A 40 9.64 2.90 1.37
C ALA A 40 9.81 3.30 -0.11
N PRO A 41 9.64 4.59 -0.47
CA PRO A 41 10.03 5.07 -1.79
C PRO A 41 11.48 4.69 -2.11
N ALA A 42 11.72 4.18 -3.32
CA ALA A 42 13.07 3.89 -3.80
C ALA A 42 13.90 5.19 -3.80
N ALA A 43 15.14 5.12 -3.31
CA ALA A 43 15.97 6.30 -3.10
C ALA A 43 16.18 7.10 -4.39
N GLU A 44 16.28 6.42 -5.53
CA GLU A 44 16.45 6.99 -6.87
C GLU A 44 15.24 7.82 -7.34
N LEU A 45 14.08 7.62 -6.70
CA LEU A 45 12.82 8.30 -7.00
C LEU A 45 12.48 9.42 -6.00
N VAL A 46 13.36 9.67 -5.03
CA VAL A 46 13.27 10.78 -4.07
C VAL A 46 14.22 11.89 -4.50
N ARG A 47 13.71 13.11 -4.66
CA ARG A 47 14.45 14.29 -5.15
C ARG A 47 14.01 15.55 -4.42
N PRO A 48 14.78 16.65 -4.44
CA PRO A 48 14.38 17.92 -3.82
C PRO A 48 13.02 18.44 -4.32
N ASP A 49 12.72 18.25 -5.61
CA ASP A 49 11.45 18.63 -6.26
C ASP A 49 10.34 17.57 -6.11
N ARG A 50 10.70 16.36 -5.65
CA ARG A 50 9.80 15.24 -5.39
C ARG A 50 10.22 14.51 -4.12
N PRO A 51 9.89 15.06 -2.93
CA PRO A 51 10.26 14.44 -1.67
C PRO A 51 9.57 13.09 -1.48
N SER A 52 9.98 12.35 -0.45
CA SER A 52 9.33 11.11 -0.08
C SER A 52 7.87 11.37 0.30
N LEU A 53 6.94 10.74 -0.43
CA LEU A 53 5.51 10.85 -0.15
C LEU A 53 5.02 9.86 0.91
N TYR A 54 5.86 8.87 1.29
CA TYR A 54 5.46 7.78 2.16
C TYR A 54 6.53 7.54 3.23
N PRO A 55 6.15 7.38 4.51
CA PRO A 55 7.08 6.98 5.55
C PRO A 55 7.53 5.53 5.34
N PRO A 56 8.73 5.16 5.78
CA PRO A 56 9.15 3.76 5.82
C PRO A 56 8.29 2.97 6.83
N MET A 57 7.95 1.74 6.47
CA MET A 57 7.29 0.76 7.35
C MET A 57 7.62 -0.66 6.88
N THR A 58 7.39 -1.67 7.69
CA THR A 58 7.44 -3.08 7.26
C THR A 58 6.20 -3.46 6.46
N PHE A 59 6.31 -4.51 5.64
CA PHE A 59 5.16 -5.00 4.89
C PHE A 59 4.06 -5.57 5.82
N ASP A 60 4.41 -6.12 6.98
CA ASP A 60 3.43 -6.58 7.96
C ASP A 60 2.66 -5.44 8.63
N GLU A 61 3.32 -4.32 8.97
CA GLU A 61 2.64 -3.11 9.45
C GLU A 61 1.64 -2.60 8.42
N TYR A 62 2.05 -2.52 7.15
CA TYR A 62 1.17 -2.16 6.05
C TYR A 62 -0.04 -3.10 5.95
N ARG A 63 0.18 -4.43 6.01
CA ARG A 63 -0.88 -5.44 5.95
C ARG A 63 -1.87 -5.33 7.10
N VAL A 64 -1.38 -5.09 8.31
CA VAL A 64 -2.24 -4.92 9.49
C VAL A 64 -3.08 -3.66 9.34
N TYR A 65 -2.48 -2.56 8.90
CA TYR A 65 -3.17 -1.28 8.69
C TYR A 65 -4.31 -1.42 7.68
N ILE A 66 -4.06 -1.97 6.48
CA ILE A 66 -5.09 -2.10 5.45
C ILE A 66 -6.23 -3.04 5.85
N ARG A 67 -5.95 -4.09 6.65
CA ARG A 67 -6.96 -5.05 7.12
C ARG A 67 -7.84 -4.48 8.22
N LYS A 68 -7.26 -3.72 9.16
CA LYS A 68 -8.01 -3.08 10.25
C LYS A 68 -8.96 -2.00 9.73
N ASN A 69 -8.57 -1.29 8.68
CA ASN A 69 -9.32 -0.13 8.22
C ASN A 69 -10.33 -0.45 7.10
N GLY A 70 -10.51 -1.71 6.72
CA GLY A 70 -11.48 -2.16 5.72
C GLY A 70 -11.21 -1.65 4.28
N PRO A 71 -12.04 -2.03 3.30
CA PRO A 71 -11.88 -1.65 1.90
C PRO A 71 -12.32 -0.19 1.64
N ARG A 72 -11.68 0.78 2.30
CA ARG A 72 -11.91 2.23 2.09
C ARG A 72 -11.15 2.79 0.87
N GLY A 73 -10.94 1.96 -0.15
CA GLY A 73 -10.24 2.37 -1.37
C GLY A 73 -8.85 2.99 -1.10
N LYS A 74 -8.52 4.05 -1.85
CA LYS A 74 -7.25 4.81 -1.76
C LYS A 74 -7.05 5.58 -0.46
N ALA A 75 -8.09 5.73 0.39
CA ALA A 75 -7.97 6.45 1.65
C ALA A 75 -6.86 5.89 2.56
N GLN A 76 -6.56 4.58 2.43
CA GLN A 76 -5.49 3.91 3.18
C GLN A 76 -4.10 4.46 2.87
N LEU A 77 -3.83 4.80 1.60
CA LEU A 77 -2.52 5.30 1.17
C LEU A 77 -2.41 6.83 1.31
N GLU A 78 -3.53 7.54 1.20
CA GLU A 78 -3.57 8.97 1.52
C GLU A 78 -3.30 9.23 3.01
N GLY A 79 -3.74 8.32 3.89
CA GLY A 79 -3.41 8.38 5.31
C GLY A 79 -1.91 8.35 5.60
N PHE A 80 -1.09 7.72 4.75
CA PHE A 80 0.35 7.70 4.92
C PHE A 80 1.07 8.93 4.35
N LYS A 81 0.41 9.74 3.51
CA LYS A 81 1.07 10.89 2.90
C LYS A 81 1.27 12.00 3.93
N GLY A 82 2.52 12.44 4.10
CA GLY A 82 2.87 13.55 4.98
C GLY A 82 2.77 13.25 6.48
N GLN A 83 2.51 12.00 6.90
CA GLN A 83 2.55 11.62 8.31
C GLN A 83 3.97 11.25 8.75
N ALA A 84 4.39 11.84 9.87
CA ALA A 84 5.55 11.36 10.61
C ALA A 84 5.21 10.05 11.34
N VAL A 85 6.23 9.22 11.54
CA VAL A 85 6.19 7.92 12.21
C VAL A 85 5.34 7.97 13.50
N PRO A 86 4.31 7.13 13.69
CA PRO A 86 3.77 6.87 15.01
C PRO A 86 4.89 6.21 15.81
N GLY A 87 5.38 6.91 16.83
CA GLY A 87 6.59 6.53 17.56
C GLY A 87 6.64 5.04 17.90
N THR A 88 7.81 4.45 17.66
CA THR A 88 8.25 3.24 18.34
C THR A 88 8.40 3.59 19.83
N GLY A 89 7.28 3.60 20.55
CA GLY A 89 7.26 3.59 21.99
C GLY A 89 7.83 2.26 22.46
N ASN A 90 8.91 2.34 23.24
CA ASN A 90 9.53 1.26 24.01
C ASN A 90 8.53 0.17 24.42
N LYS A 91 8.77 -1.06 23.97
CA LYS A 91 8.87 -2.26 24.81
C LYS A 91 9.84 -3.25 24.18
#